data_AF-A0A2T2YPV9-F1
#
_entry.id   AF-A0A2T2YPV9-F1
#
_cell.length_a   1.000
_cell.length_b   1.000
_cell.length_c   1.000
_cell.angle_alpha   90.00
_cell.angle_beta   90.00
_cell.angle_gamma   90.00
#
_symmetry.space_group_name_H-M   'P 1'
#
loop_
_entity.id
_entity.type
_entity.pdbx_description
1 polymer ?
#
loop_
_entity_poly.entity_id
_entity_poly.type
_entity_poly.pdbx_seq_one_letter_code
_entity_poly.pdbx_strand_id
1 'polypeptide(L)' 'GRVKVYEAIVKGENIPEPGIPESFKVLLKELQSLCLNVEVLSADGATIELQQGDDDIDRTAANLGISLSGNESAAADLG' A
#
# COMPACT_ATOMS: atom_id res chain seq x y z
N GLY A 1 3.46 6.19 6.20
CA GLY A 1 2.98 7.22 7.16
C GLY A 1 4.11 7.88 7.92
N ARG A 2 4.72 7.17 8.88
CA ARG A 2 5.80 7.68 9.76
C ARG A 2 6.95 8.36 9.00
N VAL A 3 7.44 7.69 7.95
CA VAL A 3 8.52 8.18 7.09
C VAL A 3 8.11 9.46 6.36
N LYS A 4 6.92 9.46 5.72
CA LYS A 4 6.37 10.63 5.01
C LYS A 4 6.21 11.85 5.94
N VAL A 5 5.80 11.65 7.19
CA VAL A 5 5.72 12.72 8.20
C VAL A 5 7.11 13.27 8.53
N TYR A 6 8.09 12.39 8.75
CA TYR A 6 9.47 12.83 9.00
C TYR A 6 10.05 13.62 7.82
N GLU A 7 9.85 13.13 6.60
CA GLU A 7 10.26 13.80 5.36
C GLU A 7 9.64 15.20 5.24
N ALA A 8 8.33 15.32 5.47
CA ALA A 8 7.62 16.60 5.41
C ALA A 8 8.17 17.62 6.43
N ILE A 9 8.46 17.18 7.66
CA ILE A 9 9.04 18.03 8.70
C ILE A 9 10.42 18.55 8.28
N VAL A 10 11.29 17.67 7.76
CA VAL A 10 12.65 18.05 7.34
C VAL A 10 12.61 19.01 6.13
N LYS A 11 11.64 18.86 5.24
CA LYS A 11 11.48 19.69 4.03
C LYS A 11 10.66 20.96 4.24
N GLY A 12 10.03 21.14 5.40
CA GLY A 12 9.11 22.25 5.64
C GLY A 12 7.82 22.16 4.81
N GLU A 13 7.43 20.95 4.41
CA GLU A 13 6.21 20.68 3.66
C GLU A 13 5.02 20.43 4.61
N ASN A 14 3.80 20.50 4.08
CA ASN A 14 2.61 20.15 4.86
C ASN A 14 2.63 18.67 5.26
N ILE A 15 2.23 18.40 6.50
CA ILE A 15 2.12 17.03 7.01
C ILE A 15 1.03 16.28 6.21
N PRO A 16 1.33 15.09 5.68
CA PRO A 16 0.35 14.31 4.90
C PRO A 16 -0.79 13.82 5.78
N GLU A 17 -1.93 13.50 5.16
CA GLU A 17 -3.06 12.92 5.89
C GLU A 17 -2.69 11.57 6.54
N PRO A 18 -3.09 11.34 7.81
CA PRO A 18 -2.90 10.06 8.46
C PRO A 18 -3.67 8.94 7.76
N GLY A 19 -3.01 7.80 7.57
CA GLY A 19 -3.65 6.57 7.09
C GLY A 19 -4.18 5.69 8.24
N ILE A 20 -4.65 4.49 7.87
CA ILE A 20 -5.15 3.49 8.83
C ILE A 20 -4.01 2.97 9.73
N PRO A 21 -4.18 2.93 11.06
CA PRO A 21 -3.19 2.38 11.97
C PRO A 21 -2.93 0.88 11.73
N GLU A 22 -1.67 0.46 11.84
CA GLU A 22 -1.32 -0.95 11.68
C GLU A 22 -1.96 -1.84 12.77
N SER A 23 -2.12 -1.31 13.98
CA SER A 23 -2.80 -2.02 15.08
C SER A 23 -4.25 -2.39 14.76
N PHE A 24 -4.95 -1.58 13.98
CA PHE A 24 -6.32 -1.89 13.55
C PHE A 24 -6.35 -3.08 12.58
N LYS A 25 -5.38 -3.15 11.66
CA LYS A 25 -5.24 -4.30 10.75
C LYS A 25 -4.88 -5.57 11.51
N VAL A 26 -4.02 -5.47 12.52
CA VAL A 26 -3.68 -6.59 13.40
C VAL A 26 -4.92 -7.08 14.16
N LEU A 27 -5.69 -6.18 14.77
CA LEU A 27 -6.95 -6.51 15.42
C LEU A 27 -7.91 -7.26 14.48
N LEU A 28 -8.07 -6.81 13.23
CA LEU A 28 -8.93 -7.47 12.26
C LEU A 28 -8.49 -8.92 12.00
N LYS A 29 -7.17 -9.13 11.83
CA LYS A 29 -6.58 -10.47 11.65
C LYS A 29 -6.74 -11.34 12.89
N GLU A 30 -6.61 -10.78 14.09
CA GLU A 30 -6.85 -11.49 15.34
C GLU A 30 -8.31 -11.96 15.46
N LEU A 31 -9.29 -11.13 15.11
CA LEU A 31 -10.70 -11.52 15.09
C LEU A 31 -10.96 -12.62 14.05
N GLN A 32 -10.38 -12.50 12.85
CA GLN A 32 -10.46 -13.53 11.81
C GLN A 32 -9.84 -14.86 12.24
N SER A 33 -8.76 -14.83 13.03
CA SER A 33 -8.13 -16.03 13.61
C SER A 33 -9.05 -16.79 14.57
N LEU A 34 -10.04 -16.12 15.14
CA LEU A 34 -11.09 -16.71 15.97
C LEU A 34 -12.29 -17.22 15.14
N CYS A 35 -12.13 -17.32 13.81
CA CYS A 35 -13.19 -17.67 12.85
C CYS A 35 -14.36 -16.66 12.82
N LEU A 36 -14.13 -15.41 13.21
CA LEU A 36 -15.12 -14.35 13.09
C LEU A 36 -15.05 -13.74 11.68
N ASN A 37 -16.19 -13.65 10.99
CA ASN A 37 -16.27 -12.89 9.74
C ASN A 37 -16.40 -11.40 10.07
N VAL A 38 -15.33 -10.65 9.85
CA VAL A 38 -15.29 -9.21 10.08
C VAL A 38 -14.87 -8.53 8.79
N GLU A 39 -15.72 -7.59 8.35
CA GLU A 39 -15.56 -6.86 7.11
C GLU A 39 -15.68 -5.36 7.38
N VAL A 40 -14.90 -4.57 6.65
CA VAL A 40 -15.02 -3.11 6.67
C VAL A 40 -15.94 -2.71 5.53
N LEU A 41 -17.01 -2.00 5.84
CA LEU A 41 -17.99 -1.55 4.86
C LEU A 41 -17.84 -0.06 4.59
N SER A 42 -17.96 0.32 3.33
CA SER A 42 -18.15 1.69 2.88
C SER A 42 -19.57 2.17 3.22
N ALA A 43 -19.82 3.48 3.10
CA ALA A 43 -21.13 4.08 3.38
C ALA A 43 -22.26 3.56 2.47
N ASP A 44 -21.92 3.05 1.29
CA ASP A 44 -22.81 2.39 0.33
C ASP A 44 -22.97 0.87 0.57
N GLY A 45 -22.35 0.34 1.62
CA GLY A 45 -22.43 -1.07 2.00
C GLY A 45 -21.49 -2.00 1.23
N ALA A 46 -20.61 -1.47 0.39
CA ALA A 46 -19.59 -2.27 -0.29
C ALA A 46 -18.43 -2.63 0.66
N THR A 47 -17.92 -3.85 0.56
CA THR A 47 -16.74 -4.29 1.33
C THR A 47 -15.49 -3.60 0.83
N ILE A 48 -14.72 -3.00 1.75
CA ILE A 48 -13.46 -2.31 1.48
C ILE A 48 -12.30 -3.25 1.83
N GLU A 49 -11.39 -3.44 0.87
CA GLU A 49 -10.12 -4.09 1.14
C GLU A 49 -9.11 -3.11 1.77
N LEU A 50 -8.60 -3.46 2.94
CA LEU A 50 -7.54 -2.70 3.60
C LEU A 50 -6.16 -3.08 3.04
N GLN A 51 -5.89 -2.74 1.78
CA GLN A 51 -4.58 -3.01 1.17
C GLN A 51 -3.47 -2.21 1.86
N GLN A 52 -2.32 -2.85 2.12
CA GLN A 52 -1.08 -2.12 2.39
C GLN A 52 -0.60 -1.59 1.03
N GLY A 53 -0.74 -0.30 0.78
CA GLY A 53 -0.09 0.32 -0.36
C GLY A 53 1.42 0.21 -0.19
N ASP A 54 2.07 -0.49 -1.12
CA ASP A 54 3.53 -0.52 -1.32
C ASP A 54 4.07 0.83 -1.84
N ASP A 55 3.43 1.94 -1.47
CA ASP A 55 3.79 3.32 -1.86
C ASP A 55 5.28 3.62 -1.65
N ASP A 56 5.90 2.96 -0.66
CA ASP A 56 7.30 3.13 -0.32
C ASP A 56 8.22 2.39 -1.30
N ILE A 57 7.80 1.25 -1.89
CA ILE A 57 8.55 0.50 -2.91
C ILE A 57 8.50 1.25 -4.24
N ASP A 58 7.32 1.68 -4.66
CA ASP A 58 7.12 2.37 -5.95
C ASP A 58 7.90 3.70 -5.99
N ARG A 59 7.89 4.47 -4.90
CA ARG A 59 8.64 5.72 -4.82
C ARG A 59 10.15 5.49 -4.74
N THR A 60 10.59 4.43 -4.06
CA THR A 60 12.01 4.05 -4.00
C THR A 60 12.51 3.62 -5.39
N ALA A 61 11.73 2.81 -6.12
CA ALA A 61 12.03 2.43 -7.50
C ALA A 61 12.10 3.64 -8.44
N ALA A 62 11.16 4.59 -8.31
CA ALA A 62 11.18 5.84 -9.07
C ALA A 62 12.42 6.70 -8.78
N ASN A 63 12.82 6.81 -7.51
CA ASN A 63 14.02 7.58 -7.12
C ASN A 63 15.33 6.92 -7.56
N LEU A 64 15.33 5.59 -7.73
CA LEU A 64 16.46 4.81 -8.27
C LEU A 64 16.46 4.73 -9.80
N GLY A 65 15.44 5.27 -10.48
CA GLY A 65 15.32 5.20 -11.95
C GLY A 65 15.09 3.79 -12.49
N ILE A 66 14.64 2.85 -11.66
CA ILE A 66 14.43 1.44 -12.05
C ILE A 66 13.00 1.32 -12.60
N SER A 67 12.87 1.40 -13.93
CA SER A 67 11.62 1.04 -14.60
C SER A 67 11.51 -0.47 -14.70
N LEU A 68 10.70 -1.10 -13.84
CA LEU A 68 10.30 -2.51 -14.00
C LEU A 68 9.18 -2.63 -15.04
N SER A 69 9.44 -2.16 -16.26
CA SER A 69 8.62 -2.55 -17.41
C SER A 69 9.06 -3.96 -17.82
N GLY A 70 8.24 -4.96 -17.50
CA GLY A 70 8.43 -6.33 -17.97
C GLY A 70 8.56 -6.35 -19.49
N ASN A 71 9.75 -6.65 -19.98
CA ASN A 71 9.98 -6.92 -21.40
C ASN A 71 9.39 -8.30 -21.72
N GLU A 72 8.15 -8.34 -22.19
CA GLU A 72 7.51 -9.56 -22.69
C GLU A 72 7.77 -9.81 -24.19
N SER A 73 8.74 -9.15 -24.82
CA SER A 73 9.11 -9.44 -26.21
C SER A 73 10.40 -10.27 -26.27
N ALA A 74 10.28 -11.53 -25.85
CA ALA A 74 11.27 -12.57 -26.13
C ALA A 74 10.58 -13.91 -26.41
N ALA A 75 9.61 -13.93 -27.33
CA ALA A 75 9.10 -15.18 -27.94
C ALA A 75 8.20 -14.91 -29.16
N ALA A 76 8.76 -14.54 -30.31
CA ALA A 76 8.20 -14.83 -31.65
C ALA A 76 9.12 -14.30 -32.76
N ASP A 77 10.30 -14.90 -32.91
CA ASP A 77 10.92 -15.02 -34.25
C ASP A 77 11.95 -16.16 -34.22
N LEU A 78 11.49 -17.36 -34.57
CA LEU A 78 12.32 -18.51 -34.94
C LEU A 78 11.44 -19.42 -35.80
N GLY A 79 11.55 -19.27 -37.14
CA GLY A 79 11.09 -20.25 -38.12
C GLY A 79 10.00 -19.77 -39.05
#